data_AF-A0A2B7GG08-F1
#
_entry.id   AF-A0A2B7GG08-F1
#
_cell.length_a   1.000
_cell.length_b   1.000
_cell.length_c   1.000
_cell.angle_alpha   90.00
_cell.angle_beta   90.00
_cell.angle_gamma   90.00
#
_symmetry.space_group_name_H-M   'P 1'
#
loop_
_entity.id
_entity.type
_entity.pdbx_description
1 polymer ?
#
loop_
_entity_poly.entity_id
_entity_poly.type
_entity_poly.pdbx_seq_one_letter_code
_entity_poly.pdbx_strand_id
1 'polypeptide(L)' 'MDLSPDEYGAYWRASIRVAAGVLVLFFGLRLTSPLRTHPEAGASILGVILLVLLVLVGTYVAMLGVARVVRTAVDAET' A
#
# COMPACT_ATOMS: atom_id res chain seq x y z
N MET A 1 8.71 16.35 20.81
CA MET A 1 9.48 16.78 19.63
C MET A 1 8.63 17.84 18.95
N ASP A 2 9.09 19.10 18.95
CA ASP A 2 8.51 20.11 18.08
C ASP A 2 9.05 19.83 16.67
N LEU A 3 8.22 19.21 15.83
CA LEU A 3 8.58 18.93 14.45
C LEU A 3 8.60 20.25 13.67
N SER A 4 9.66 20.45 12.89
CA SER A 4 9.69 21.54 11.91
C SER A 4 8.57 21.36 10.88
N PRO A 5 8.09 22.46 10.25
CA PRO A 5 7.08 22.38 9.20
C PRO A 5 7.46 21.43 8.05
N ASP A 6 8.75 21.35 7.72
CA ASP A 6 9.26 20.51 6.65
C ASP A 6 9.20 19.01 6.99
N GLU A 7 9.57 18.65 8.23
CA GLU A 7 9.44 17.27 8.73
C GLU A 7 7.98 16.83 8.79
N TYR A 8 7.09 17.71 9.26
CA TYR A 8 5.65 17.44 9.25
C TYR A 8 5.14 17.18 7.83
N GLY A 9 5.56 18.01 6.87
CA GLY A 9 5.24 17.81 5.46
C GLY A 9 5.80 16.49 4.89
N ALA A 10 6.99 16.08 5.32
CA ALA A 10 7.58 14.80 4.93
C ALA A 10 6.79 13.61 5.45
N TYR A 11 6.41 13.61 6.73
CA TYR A 11 5.55 12.59 7.32
C TYR A 11 4.19 12.52 6.61
N TRP A 12 3.54 13.66 6.36
CA TRP A 12 2.26 13.69 5.64
C TRP A 12 2.35 13.02 4.27
N ARG A 13 3.36 13.37 3.47
CA ARG A 13 3.58 12.75 2.14
C ARG A 13 3.88 11.26 2.24
N ALA A 14 4.52 10.81 3.31
CA ALA A 14 4.80 9.39 3.54
C ALA A 14 3.51 8.64 3.92
N SER A 15 2.67 9.21 4.79
CA SER A 15 1.36 8.66 5.18
C SER A 15 0.42 8.50 3.99
N ILE A 16 0.43 9.42 3.02
CA ILE A 16 -0.34 9.28 1.77
C ILE A 16 0.06 8.01 1.01
N ARG A 17 1.34 7.64 1.00
CA ARG A 17 1.80 6.41 0.32
C ARG A 17 1.32 5.16 1.06
N VAL A 18 1.39 5.19 2.38
CA VAL A 18 0.82 4.10 3.21
C VAL A 18 -0.66 3.93 2.91
N ALA A 19 -1.43 5.03 2.96
CA ALA A 19 -2.86 5.02 2.64
C ALA A 19 -3.13 4.50 1.22
N ALA A 20 -2.35 4.95 0.23
CA ALA A 20 -2.49 4.47 -1.15
C ALA A 20 -2.26 2.96 -1.26
N GLY A 21 -1.23 2.42 -0.60
CA GLY A 21 -0.98 0.98 -0.55
C GLY A 21 -2.15 0.21 0.08
N VAL A 22 -2.67 0.69 1.21
CA VAL A 22 -3.84 0.09 1.89
C VAL A 22 -5.09 0.14 1.00
N LEU A 23 -5.33 1.25 0.30
CA LEU A 23 -6.45 1.37 -0.63
C LEU A 23 -6.33 0.40 -1.81
N VAL A 24 -5.12 0.17 -2.33
CA VAL A 24 -4.88 -0.86 -3.36
C VAL A 24 -5.27 -2.24 -2.85
N LEU A 25 -4.92 -2.59 -1.61
CA LEU A 25 -5.32 -3.87 -1.01
C LEU A 25 -6.84 -3.98 -0.88
N PHE A 26 -7.46 -2.95 -0.31
CA PHE A 26 -8.90 -2.90 -0.07
C PHE A 26 -9.70 -3.00 -1.37
N PHE A 27 -9.38 -2.19 -2.37
CA PHE A 27 -10.05 -2.23 -3.66
C PHE A 27 -9.67 -3.47 -4.46
N GLY A 28 -8.45 -3.98 -4.36
CA GLY A 28 -8.03 -5.20 -5.02
C GLY A 28 -8.82 -6.43 -4.58
N LEU A 29 -9.12 -6.54 -3.27
CA LEU A 29 -9.99 -7.60 -2.74
C LEU A 29 -11.39 -7.57 -3.37
N ARG A 30 -11.96 -6.37 -3.52
CA ARG A 30 -13.30 -6.17 -4.10
C ARG A 30 -13.31 -6.37 -5.61
N LEU A 31 -12.35 -5.78 -6.31
CA LEU A 31 -12.23 -5.82 -7.77
C LEU A 31 -12.06 -7.25 -8.27
N THR A 32 -11.29 -8.07 -7.55
CA THR A 32 -11.04 -9.47 -7.93
C THR A 32 -12.13 -10.43 -7.46
N SER A 33 -13.08 -9.97 -6.61
CA SER A 33 -14.10 -10.84 -6.03
C SER A 33 -14.93 -11.58 -7.09
N PRO A 34 -15.47 -10.93 -8.14
CA PRO A 34 -16.32 -11.62 -9.13
C PRO A 34 -15.57 -12.73 -9.87
N LEU A 35 -14.28 -12.52 -10.14
CA LEU A 35 -13.41 -13.50 -10.80
C LEU A 35 -13.14 -14.69 -9.87
N ARG A 36 -12.75 -14.42 -8.62
CA ARG A 36 -12.42 -15.47 -7.63
C ARG A 36 -13.61 -16.37 -7.30
N THR A 37 -14.83 -15.83 -7.30
CA THR A 37 -16.07 -16.58 -7.05
C THR A 37 -16.71 -17.14 -8.33
N HIS A 38 -16.06 -17.01 -9.48
CA HIS A 38 -16.60 -17.50 -10.74
C HIS A 38 -16.56 -19.03 -10.80
N PRO A 39 -17.60 -19.72 -11.33
CA PRO A 39 -17.64 -21.18 -11.43
C PRO A 39 -16.53 -21.77 -12.32
N GLU A 40 -16.18 -21.06 -13.39
CA GLU A 40 -15.12 -21.46 -14.31
C GLU A 40 -13.73 -21.37 -13.67
N ALA A 41 -13.00 -22.48 -13.67
CA ALA A 41 -11.69 -22.59 -13.02
C ALA A 41 -10.68 -21.55 -13.54
N GLY A 42 -10.65 -21.32 -14.86
CA GLY A 42 -9.74 -20.35 -15.47
C GLY A 42 -9.98 -18.91 -14.97
N ALA A 43 -11.25 -18.51 -14.83
CA ALA A 43 -11.61 -17.20 -14.30
C ALA A 43 -11.26 -17.06 -12.81
N SER A 44 -11.52 -18.11 -12.02
CA SER A 44 -11.17 -18.14 -10.59
C SER A 44 -9.65 -18.04 -10.37
N ILE A 45 -8.86 -18.83 -11.10
CA ILE A 45 -7.39 -18.79 -11.05
C ILE A 45 -6.87 -17.39 -11.42
N LEU A 46 -7.38 -16.80 -12.50
CA LEU A 46 -7.02 -15.44 -12.90
C LEU A 46 -7.34 -14.43 -11.79
N GLY A 47 -8.52 -14.54 -11.17
CA GLY A 47 -8.92 -13.69 -10.05
C GLY A 47 -7.95 -13.79 -8.86
N VAL A 48 -7.49 -14.99 -8.53
CA VAL A 48 -6.50 -15.21 -7.45
C VAL A 48 -5.14 -14.61 -7.82
N ILE A 49 -4.64 -14.86 -9.04
CA ILE A 49 -3.36 -14.31 -9.51
C ILE A 49 -3.39 -12.79 -9.47
N LEU A 50 -4.45 -12.17 -10.01
CA LEU A 50 -4.61 -10.71 -9.98
C LEU A 50 -4.64 -10.18 -8.55
N LEU A 51 -5.31 -10.87 -7.62
CA LEU A 51 -5.32 -10.48 -6.23
C LEU A 51 -3.91 -10.52 -5.62
N VAL A 52 -3.15 -11.59 -5.86
CA VAL A 52 -1.77 -11.71 -5.38
C VAL A 52 -0.90 -10.56 -5.89
N LEU A 53 -1.00 -10.23 -7.18
CA LEU A 53 -0.26 -9.11 -7.76
C LEU A 53 -0.63 -7.77 -7.12
N LEU A 54 -1.93 -7.52 -6.91
CA LEU A 54 -2.40 -6.31 -6.24
C LEU A 54 -1.94 -6.25 -4.78
N VAL A 55 -1.88 -7.40 -4.10
CA VAL A 55 -1.34 -7.49 -2.73
C VAL A 55 0.13 -7.10 -2.69
N LEU A 56 0.94 -7.63 -3.63
CA LEU A 56 2.35 -7.29 -3.73
C LEU A 56 2.55 -5.79 -4.02
N VAL A 57 1.81 -5.24 -4.99
CA VAL A 57 1.87 -3.81 -5.34
C VAL A 57 1.45 -2.93 -4.16
N GLY A 58 0.31 -3.22 -3.52
CA GLY A 58 -0.19 -2.46 -2.38
C GLY A 58 0.78 -2.48 -1.21
N THR A 59 1.36 -3.65 -0.91
CA THR A 59 2.37 -3.81 0.14
C THR A 59 3.63 -3.02 -0.16
N TYR A 60 4.13 -3.11 -1.40
CA TYR A 60 5.32 -2.37 -1.81
C TYR A 60 5.12 -0.85 -1.68
N VAL A 61 3.99 -0.33 -2.16
CA VAL A 61 3.66 1.10 -2.04
C VAL A 61 3.54 1.53 -0.57
N ALA A 62 2.91 0.71 0.27
CA ALA A 62 2.83 0.99 1.70
C ALA A 62 4.21 1.02 2.36
N MET A 63 5.07 0.05 2.05
CA MET A 63 6.43 -0.03 2.57
C MET A 63 7.32 1.13 2.11
N LEU A 64 7.11 1.69 0.91
CA LEU A 64 7.77 2.93 0.50
C LEU A 64 7.36 4.12 1.36
N GLY A 65 6.11 4.16 1.82
CA GLY A 65 5.66 5.14 2.80
C GLY A 65 6.38 4.95 4.14
N VAL A 66 6.36 3.73 4.68
CA VAL A 66 7.03 3.38 5.95
C VAL A 66 8.52 3.70 5.91
N ALA A 67 9.24 3.29 4.86
CA ALA A 67 10.67 3.54 4.73
C ALA A 67 10.99 5.05 4.75
N ARG A 68 10.11 5.89 4.20
CA ARG A 68 10.29 7.35 4.26
C ARG A 68 10.04 7.91 5.65
N VAL A 69 9.02 7.42 6.36
CA VAL A 69 8.78 7.79 7.77
C VAL A 69 10.01 7.45 8.62
N VAL A 70 10.54 6.23 8.47
CA VAL A 70 11.72 5.77 9.21
C VAL A 70 12.92 6.66 8.90
N ARG A 71 13.19 6.92 7.63
CA ARG A 71 14.31 7.80 7.26
C ARG A 71 14.14 9.21 7.81
N THR A 72 12.96 9.81 7.72
CA THR A 72 12.70 11.14 8.31
C THR A 72 12.88 11.13 9.83
N ALA A 73 12.50 10.06 10.52
CA ALA A 73 12.73 9.94 11.96
C ALA A 73 14.22 9.83 12.30
N VAL A 74 14.97 9.01 11.57
CA VAL A 74 16.43 8.85 11.77
C VAL A 74 17.15 10.17 11.48
N ASP A 75 16.82 10.83 10.36
CA ASP A 75 17.43 12.10 9.96
C ASP A 75 17.16 13.23 10.98
N ALA A 76 16.06 13.16 11.74
CA ALA A 76 15.72 14.13 12.79
C ALA A 76 16.45 13.89 14.12
N GLU A 77 16.98 12.69 14.33
CA GLU A 77 17.73 12.32 15.54
C GLU A 77 19.24 12.60 15.42
N THR A 78 19.78 12.63 14.20
CA THR A 78 21.19 12.94 13.88
C THR A 78 21.47 14.42 13.68
#